data_AF-T1G4V3-F1
#
_entry.id   AF-T1G4V3-F1
#
_cell.length_a   1.000
_cell.length_b   1.000
_cell.length_c   1.000
_cell.angle_alpha   90.00
_cell.angle_beta   90.00
_cell.angle_gamma   90.00
#
_symmetry.space_group_name_H-M   'P 1'
#
loop_
_entity.id
_entity.type
_entity.pdbx_description
1 polymer ?
#
loop_
_entity_poly.entity_id
_entity_poly.type
_entity_poly.pdbx_seq_one_letter_code
_entity_poly.pdbx_strand_id
1 'polypeptide(L)'
;MLGNYCCSETPGRFYWTNGAILQAMLDGDWLLLEDIDQSNPDVLSALGPLLETRSLLVPGLGNSKVVAKNNFRVFATSRFDFKLSKLLI
;
A
#
# COMPACT_ATOMS: atom_id res chain seq x y z
N MET A 1 5.76 -2.94 -1.89
CA MET A 1 4.57 -2.09 -1.64
C MET A 1 4.91 -0.60 -1.64
N LEU A 2 5.82 -0.12 -0.77
CA LEU A 2 6.23 1.30 -0.75
C LEU A 2 7.40 1.62 -1.68
N GLY A 3 8.29 0.65 -1.88
CA GLY A 3 9.47 0.77 -2.74
C GLY A 3 10.56 -0.19 -2.28
N ASN A 4 11.69 -0.17 -2.99
CA ASN A 4 12.86 -0.96 -2.64
C ASN A 4 14.14 -0.26 -3.12
N TYR A 5 15.28 -0.66 -2.57
CA TYR A 5 16.58 -0.30 -3.12
C TYR A 5 16.97 -1.26 -4.24
N CYS A 6 17.39 -0.70 -5.37
CA CYS A 6 17.86 -1.44 -6.54
C CYS A 6 19.36 -1.16 -6.76
N CYS A 7 20.10 -2.17 -7.20
CA CYS A 7 21.50 -2.01 -7.61
C CYS A 7 21.58 -1.18 -8.88
N SER A 8 22.52 -0.26 -8.93
CA SER A 8 22.90 0.44 -10.17
C SER A 8 23.91 -0.40 -10.97
N GLU A 9 24.14 0.00 -12.23
CA GLU A 9 25.21 -0.55 -13.08
C GLU A 9 26.61 -0.29 -12.50
N THR A 10 26.76 0.72 -11.65
CA THR A 10 28.00 0.96 -10.90
C THR A 10 28.02 0.11 -9.63
N PRO A 11 29.02 -0.79 -9.44
CA PRO A 11 29.15 -1.58 -8.23
C PRO A 11 29.18 -0.71 -6.96
N GLY A 12 28.47 -1.17 -5.92
CA GLY A 12 28.40 -0.47 -4.63
C GLY A 12 27.45 0.73 -4.59
N ARG A 13 26.71 1.02 -5.68
CA ARG A 13 25.65 2.04 -5.68
C ARG A 13 24.27 1.42 -5.67
N PHE A 14 23.44 1.90 -4.75
CA PHE A 14 22.02 1.56 -4.65
C PHE A 14 21.19 2.83 -4.84
N TYR A 15 20.06 2.71 -5.50
CA TYR A 15 19.09 3.80 -5.63
C TYR A 15 17.71 3.32 -5.19
N TRP A 16 16.94 4.25 -4.64
CA TRP A 16 15.56 3.99 -4.25
C TRP A 16 14.66 3.95 -5.48
N THR A 17 13.78 2.95 -5.53
CA THR A 17 12.71 2.85 -6.52
C THR A 17 11.37 2.83 -5.80
N ASN A 18 10.46 3.72 -6.20
CA ASN A 18 9.12 3.78 -5.64
C ASN A 18 8.32 2.51 -5.96
N GLY A 19 7.58 2.02 -4.99
CA GLY A 19 6.62 0.94 -5.18
C GLY A 19 5.29 1.49 -5.72
N ALA A 20 4.44 0.60 -6.23
CA ALA A 20 3.18 0.97 -6.87
C ALA A 20 2.29 1.91 -6.03
N ILE A 21 2.18 1.67 -4.72
CA ILE A 21 1.35 2.51 -3.83
C ILE A 21 1.94 3.90 -3.70
N LEU A 22 3.24 4.00 -3.43
CA LEU A 22 3.93 5.28 -3.28
C LEU A 22 3.89 6.08 -4.58
N GLN A 23 4.09 5.41 -5.72
CA GLN A 23 3.99 6.03 -7.03
C GLN A 23 2.58 6.57 -7.27
N ALA A 24 1.53 5.76 -7.06
CA ALA A 24 0.15 6.19 -7.23
C ALA A 24 -0.22 7.38 -6.31
N MET A 25 0.27 7.40 -5.07
CA MET A 25 0.09 8.54 -4.16
C MET A 25 0.72 9.83 -4.70
N LEU A 26 1.93 9.72 -5.25
CA LEU A 26 2.71 10.84 -5.80
C LEU A 26 2.15 11.33 -7.12
N ASP A 27 1.58 10.45 -7.93
CA ASP A 27 1.01 10.79 -9.24
C ASP A 27 -0.46 11.25 -9.11
N GLY A 28 -1.14 10.81 -8.05
CA GLY A 28 -2.55 11.10 -7.82
C GLY A 28 -3.49 10.09 -8.49
N ASP A 29 -2.95 8.92 -8.82
CA ASP A 29 -3.67 7.83 -9.47
C ASP A 29 -4.62 7.13 -8.51
N TRP A 30 -5.44 6.23 -9.05
CA TRP A 30 -6.36 5.43 -8.26
C TRP A 30 -5.70 4.09 -7.93
N LEU A 31 -5.83 3.66 -6.67
CA LEU A 31 -5.34 2.39 -6.18
C LEU A 31 -6.54 1.44 -5.96
N LEU A 32 -6.55 0.30 -6.65
CA LEU A 32 -7.50 -0.79 -6.40
C LEU A 32 -6.80 -1.90 -5.60
N LEU A 33 -7.33 -2.21 -4.43
CA LEU A 33 -6.91 -3.32 -3.57
C LEU A 33 -7.89 -4.47 -3.76
N GLU A 34 -7.45 -5.55 -4.41
CA GLU A 34 -8.32 -6.71 -4.64
C GLU A 34 -8.27 -7.70 -3.48
N ASP A 35 -9.43 -8.30 -3.17
CA ASP A 35 -9.58 -9.40 -2.21
C ASP A 35 -8.87 -9.11 -0.87
N ILE A 36 -9.16 -7.93 -0.32
CA ILE A 36 -8.45 -7.37 0.83
C ILE A 36 -8.54 -8.27 2.08
N ASP A 37 -9.59 -9.08 2.19
CA ASP A 37 -9.79 -10.09 3.24
C ASP A 37 -8.78 -11.25 3.20
N GLN A 38 -8.18 -11.54 2.04
CA GLN A 38 -7.17 -12.59 1.89
C GLN A 38 -5.75 -12.06 2.06
N SER A 39 -5.59 -10.74 2.21
CA SER A 39 -4.28 -10.13 2.43
C SER A 39 -3.74 -10.46 3.82
N ASN A 40 -2.43 -10.53 3.96
CA ASN A 40 -1.79 -10.64 5.28
C ASN A 40 -2.22 -9.43 6.15
N PRO A 41 -2.69 -9.63 7.40
CA PRO A 41 -3.06 -8.55 8.32
C PRO A 41 -2.01 -7.44 8.47
N ASP A 42 -0.73 -7.77 8.33
CA ASP A 42 0.37 -6.80 8.39
C ASP A 42 0.31 -5.78 7.24
N VAL A 43 -0.14 -6.21 6.06
CA VAL A 43 -0.34 -5.33 4.89
C VAL A 43 -1.42 -4.31 5.18
N LEU A 44 -2.54 -4.75 5.74
CA LEU A 44 -3.67 -3.87 6.08
C LEU A 44 -3.27 -2.86 7.15
N SER A 45 -2.54 -3.33 8.16
CA SER A 45 -2.00 -2.47 9.22
C SER A 45 -1.04 -1.42 8.66
N ALA A 46 -0.18 -1.78 7.71
CA ALA A 46 0.72 -0.84 7.04
C ALA A 46 -0.03 0.19 6.18
N LEU A 47 -1.21 -0.15 5.67
CA LEU A 47 -2.08 0.75 4.91
C LEU A 47 -2.96 1.65 5.79
N GLY A 48 -3.13 1.34 7.08
CA GLY A 48 -3.96 2.11 8.02
C GLY A 48 -3.72 3.63 7.96
N PRO A 49 -2.48 4.11 8.10
CA PRO A 49 -2.18 5.54 8.01
C PRO A 49 -2.56 6.17 6.66
N LEU A 50 -2.47 5.42 5.56
CA LEU A 50 -2.87 5.89 4.23
C LEU A 50 -4.37 6.15 4.18
N LEU A 51 -5.16 5.25 4.77
CA LEU A 51 -6.62 5.34 4.77
C LEU A 51 -7.13 6.43 5.73
N GLU A 52 -6.47 6.59 6.88
CA GLU A 52 -6.88 7.56 7.91
C GLU A 52 -6.41 8.99 7.61
N THR A 53 -5.15 9.14 7.22
CA THR A 53 -4.49 10.46 7.15
C THR A 53 -4.05 10.84 5.74
N ARG A 54 -4.34 9.99 4.73
CA ARG A 54 -3.86 10.15 3.36
C ARG A 54 -2.33 10.26 3.28
N SER A 55 -1.62 9.61 4.20
CA SER A 55 -0.17 9.71 4.27
C SER A 55 0.49 8.41 4.73
N LEU A 56 1.74 8.19 4.31
CA LEU A 56 2.55 7.05 4.71
C LEU A 56 3.95 7.49 5.10
N LEU A 57 4.50 6.84 6.13
CA LEU A 57 5.92 6.92 6.43
C LEU A 57 6.68 5.97 5.50
N VAL A 58 7.68 6.49 4.80
CA VAL A 58 8.50 5.72 3.86
C VAL A 58 9.91 5.56 4.43
N PRO A 59 10.26 4.38 4.98
CA PRO A 59 11.57 4.18 5.60
C PRO A 59 12.73 4.40 4.65
N GLY A 60 12.58 3.95 3.40
CA GLY A 60 13.58 4.12 2.36
C GLY A 60 13.86 5.57 1.95
N LEU A 61 13.01 6.51 2.36
CA LEU A 61 13.20 7.95 2.17
C LEU A 61 13.59 8.65 3.48
N GLY A 62 14.35 7.98 4.35
CA GLY A 62 14.78 8.52 5.63
C GLY A 62 13.63 8.71 6.63
N ASN A 63 12.65 7.80 6.63
CA ASN A 63 11.42 7.91 7.42
C ASN A 63 10.59 9.17 7.10
N SER A 64 10.66 9.66 5.86
CA SER A 64 9.86 10.80 5.44
C SER A 64 8.38 10.46 5.38
N LYS A 65 7.54 11.40 5.85
CA LYS A 65 6.09 11.34 5.70
C LYS A 65 5.70 11.84 4.31
N VAL A 66 5.13 10.95 3.50
CA VAL A 66 4.62 11.27 2.16
C VAL A 66 3.11 11.40 2.23
N VAL A 67 2.58 12.52 1.73
CA VAL A 67 1.14 12.79 1.68
C VAL A 67 0.67 12.56 0.25
N ALA A 68 -0.43 11.80 0.08
CA ALA A 68 -1.02 11.54 -1.21
C ALA A 68 -1.65 12.81 -1.81
N LYS A 69 -1.56 12.98 -3.13
CA LYS A 69 -2.23 14.09 -3.82
C LYS A 69 -3.75 14.07 -3.63
N ASN A 70 -4.42 15.21 -3.85
CA ASN A 70 -5.86 15.37 -3.63
C ASN A 70 -6.74 14.44 -4.49
N ASN A 71 -6.29 14.11 -5.70
CA ASN A 71 -6.95 13.22 -6.66
C ASN A 71 -6.73 11.73 -6.38
N PHE A 72 -5.79 11.36 -5.51
CA PHE A 72 -5.57 9.97 -5.13
C PHE A 72 -6.82 9.38 -4.46
N ARG A 73 -7.24 8.21 -4.95
CA ARG A 73 -8.40 7.46 -4.45
C ARG A 73 -8.00 6.01 -4.20
N VAL A 74 -8.54 5.42 -3.14
CA VAL A 74 -8.37 3.99 -2.84
C VAL A 74 -9.73 3.31 -2.97
N PHE A 75 -9.76 2.22 -3.70
CA PHE A 75 -10.88 1.30 -3.82
C PHE A 75 -10.44 -0.06 -3.31
N ALA A 76 -11.36 -0.82 -2.71
CA ALA A 76 -11.08 -2.18 -2.26
C ALA A 76 -12.22 -3.12 -2.63
N THR A 77 -11.88 -4.34 -3.04
CA THR A 77 -12.84 -5.44 -3.16
C THR A 77 -12.59 -6.42 -2.02
N SER A 78 -13.65 -7.10 -1.58
CA SER A 78 -13.56 -8.15 -0.58
C SER A 78 -14.50 -9.28 -0.97
N ARG A 79 -14.06 -10.51 -0.73
CA ARG A 79 -14.90 -11.71 -0.87
C ARG A 79 -15.52 -12.02 0.47
N PHE A 80 -16.72 -11.49 0.70
CA PHE A 80 -17.52 -11.93 1.84
C PHE A 80 -18.04 -13.34 1.56
N ASP A 81 -17.27 -14.36 1.96
CA ASP A 81 -17.76 -15.73 1.99
C ASP A 81 -18.61 -15.91 3.26
N PHE A 82 -19.93 -15.84 3.10
CA PHE A 82 -20.86 -16.13 4.17
C PHE A 82 -20.81 -17.64 4.43
N LYS A 83 -19.92 -18.09 5.32
CA LYS A 83 -19.94 -19.47 5.81
C LYS A 83 -21.31 -19.72 6.44
N LEU A 84 -22.19 -20.40 5.71
CA LEU A 84 -23.52 -20.85 6.12
C LEU A 84 -23.51 -21.82 7.32
N SER A 85 -22.38 -22.04 7.99
CA SER A 85 -22.23 -22.96 9.11
C SER A 85 -22.69 -22.41 10.47
N LYS A 86 -23.20 -21.18 10.55
CA LYS A 86 -23.63 -20.57 11.84
C LYS A 86 -25.14 -20.40 12.02
N LEU A 87 -25.96 -21.00 11.14
CA LEU A 87 -27.43 -20.93 11.17
C LEU A 87 -28.10 -22.28 11.50
N LEU A 88 -27.36 -23.26 12.04
CA LEU A 88 -27.88 -24.60 12.38
C LEU A 88 -27.68 -25.01 13.85
N ILE A 89 -27.73 -24.07 14.79
CA ILE A 89 -27.94 -24.39 16.21
C ILE A 89 -28.85 -23.34 16.84
#